data_AF-A0A0N4WQM4-F1
#
_entry.id   AF-A0A0N4WQM4-F1
#
_cell.length_a   1.000
_cell.length_b   1.000
_cell.length_c   1.000
_cell.angle_alpha   90.00
_cell.angle_beta   90.00
_cell.angle_gamma   90.00
#
_symmetry.space_group_name_H-M   'P 1'
#
loop_
_entity.id
_entity.type
_entity.pdbx_description
1 polymer ?
#
loop_
_entity_poly.entity_id
_entity_poly.type
_entity_poly.pdbx_seq_one_letter_code
_entity_poly.pdbx_strand_id
1 'polypeptide(L)'
;MSCYQCETDQADCNTGSCQGKYCLFTRIQSSRSFHVKKACTNTVNLLYEDNVQYTSFGNCEYRQVNAVNYDFKLCNSSSYCNTACPLGPFSSLISSSHSAFFQLMPLLLLLLIFSRRI
;
A
#
# COMPACT_ATOMS: atom_id res chain seq x y z
N MET A 1 15.67 -9.21 -13.27
CA MET A 1 14.33 -8.64 -13.04
C MET A 1 14.54 -7.20 -12.60
N SER A 2 13.93 -6.22 -13.26
CA SER A 2 14.02 -4.83 -12.81
C SER A 2 13.07 -4.62 -11.63
N CYS A 3 13.51 -3.94 -10.58
CA CYS A 3 12.71 -3.61 -9.40
C CYS A 3 12.83 -2.12 -9.09
N TYR A 4 11.83 -1.52 -8.44
CA TYR A 4 12.02 -0.19 -7.84
C TYR A 4 13.07 -0.25 -6.74
N GLN A 5 13.90 0.79 -6.63
CA GLN A 5 14.90 0.93 -5.58
C GLN A 5 14.86 2.34 -4.97
N CYS A 6 14.23 2.47 -3.82
CA CYS A 6 14.05 3.74 -3.15
C CYS A 6 13.74 3.54 -1.67
N GLU A 7 13.87 4.62 -0.92
CA GLU A 7 13.59 4.69 0.50
C GLU A 7 12.94 6.04 0.80
N THR A 8 11.90 6.07 1.63
CA THR A 8 11.15 7.28 1.95
C THR A 8 10.36 7.12 3.24
N ASP A 9 10.03 8.24 3.89
CA ASP A 9 9.08 8.29 5.01
C ASP A 9 7.66 8.69 4.55
N GLN A 10 7.42 8.69 3.22
CA GLN A 10 6.12 8.92 2.59
C GLN A 10 5.43 7.59 2.23
N ALA A 11 4.12 7.64 1.94
CA ALA A 11 3.30 6.45 1.70
C ALA A 11 3.80 5.51 0.59
N ASP A 12 4.53 6.03 -0.40
CA ASP A 12 5.15 5.25 -1.47
C ASP A 12 6.36 5.97 -2.09
N CYS A 13 7.23 5.22 -2.75
CA CYS A 13 8.27 5.74 -3.64
C CYS A 13 8.38 4.85 -4.89
N ASN A 14 8.59 5.46 -6.06
CA ASN A 14 8.74 4.74 -7.34
C ASN A 14 9.97 5.24 -8.13
N THR A 15 10.97 5.74 -7.40
CA THR A 15 12.22 6.24 -7.97
C THR A 15 13.29 5.15 -7.97
N GLY A 16 14.28 5.31 -8.85
CA GLY A 16 15.40 4.36 -8.95
C GLY A 16 15.02 2.99 -9.49
N SER A 17 16.04 2.23 -9.87
CA SER A 17 15.86 0.87 -10.39
C SER A 17 17.07 0.01 -10.09
N CYS A 18 16.85 -1.28 -9.84
CA CYS A 18 17.92 -2.26 -9.73
C CYS A 18 17.55 -3.61 -10.31
N GLN A 19 18.54 -4.50 -10.46
CA GLN A 19 18.38 -5.85 -11.00
C GLN A 19 18.57 -6.90 -9.91
N GLY A 20 17.58 -7.78 -9.75
CA GLY A 20 17.66 -8.94 -8.85
C GLY A 20 16.86 -10.14 -9.35
N LYS A 21 16.84 -11.21 -8.55
CA LYS A 21 15.91 -12.34 -8.77
C LYS A 21 14.49 -12.03 -8.27
N TYR A 22 14.39 -11.24 -7.21
CA TYR A 22 13.13 -10.86 -6.58
C TYR A 22 13.09 -9.36 -6.29
N CYS A 23 11.89 -8.80 -6.31
CA CYS A 23 11.61 -7.44 -5.89
C CYS A 23 10.95 -7.45 -4.50
N LEU A 24 11.46 -6.63 -3.60
CA LEU A 24 11.01 -6.48 -2.24
C LEU A 24 10.34 -5.11 -2.05
N PHE A 25 9.17 -5.12 -1.42
CA PHE A 25 8.54 -3.96 -0.80
C PHE A 25 8.45 -4.20 0.71
N THR A 26 8.79 -3.16 1.47
CA THR A 26 8.76 -3.16 2.93
C THR A 26 8.16 -1.84 3.37
N ARG A 27 7.12 -1.89 4.21
CA ARG A 27 6.64 -0.74 4.98
C ARG A 27 6.69 -1.08 6.46
N ILE A 28 7.29 -0.20 7.23
CA ILE A 28 7.41 -0.31 8.69
C ILE A 28 6.76 0.93 9.29
N GLN A 29 5.78 0.73 10.16
CA GLN A 29 5.02 1.81 10.77
C GLN A 29 4.87 1.60 12.27
N SER A 30 5.17 2.64 13.04
CA SER A 30 4.86 2.73 14.47
C SER A 30 4.02 3.98 14.74
N SER A 31 3.75 4.29 16.01
CA SER A 31 3.13 5.57 16.39
C SER A 31 4.03 6.79 16.14
N ARG A 32 5.34 6.59 15.94
CA ARG A 32 6.33 7.67 15.80
C ARG A 32 7.03 7.70 14.45
N SER A 33 6.98 6.61 13.70
CA SER A 33 7.73 6.44 12.48
C SER A 33 6.88 5.79 11.40
N PHE A 34 7.16 6.18 10.16
CA PHE A 34 6.61 5.58 8.97
C PHE A 34 7.75 5.50 7.96
N HIS A 35 8.00 4.31 7.43
CA HIS A 35 9.14 4.09 6.55
C HIS A 35 8.80 3.08 5.45
N VAL A 36 9.09 3.44 4.21
CA VAL A 36 8.89 2.60 3.03
C VAL A 36 10.22 2.39 2.35
N LYS A 37 10.51 1.14 2.01
CA LYS A 37 11.70 0.72 1.29
C LYS A 37 11.33 -0.25 0.17
N LYS A 38 11.92 -0.01 -1.00
CA LYS A 38 11.87 -0.90 -2.16
C LYS A 38 13.28 -1.30 -2.56
N ALA A 39 13.49 -2.58 -2.82
CA ALA A 39 14.80 -3.10 -3.16
C ALA A 39 14.71 -4.35 -4.04
N CYS A 40 15.84 -4.73 -4.65
CA CYS A 40 16.05 -6.05 -5.23
C CYS A 40 16.72 -6.98 -4.21
N THR A 41 16.40 -8.26 -4.28
CA THR A 41 17.09 -9.31 -3.52
C THR A 41 17.29 -10.56 -4.37
N ASN A 42 18.29 -11.36 -3.99
CA ASN A 42 18.58 -12.67 -4.58
C ASN A 42 18.15 -13.83 -3.68
N THR A 43 17.65 -13.54 -2.48
CA THR A 43 17.21 -14.52 -1.48
C THR A 43 15.73 -14.34 -1.17
N VAL A 44 15.07 -15.44 -0.77
CA VAL A 44 13.68 -15.44 -0.30
C VAL A 44 13.55 -15.40 1.22
N ASN A 45 14.69 -15.51 1.92
CA ASN A 45 14.74 -15.53 3.37
C ASN A 45 14.68 -14.09 3.89
N LEU A 46 13.47 -13.58 4.12
CA LEU A 46 13.23 -12.36 4.85
C LEU A 46 12.82 -12.73 6.27
N LEU A 47 13.44 -12.08 7.24
CA LEU A 47 13.12 -12.26 8.66
C LEU A 47 12.49 -10.98 9.18
N TYR A 48 11.45 -11.12 9.99
CA TYR A 48 10.97 -10.07 10.87
C TYR A 48 11.96 -9.87 12.03
N GLU A 49 11.81 -8.79 12.81
CA GLU A 49 12.67 -8.53 13.98
C GLU A 49 12.63 -9.64 15.04
N ASP A 50 11.54 -10.41 15.11
CA ASP A 50 11.40 -11.58 15.99
C ASP A 50 11.98 -12.87 15.39
N ASN A 51 12.77 -12.76 14.32
CA ASN A 51 13.39 -13.86 13.56
C ASN A 51 12.41 -14.83 12.91
N VAL A 52 11.12 -14.50 12.85
CA VAL A 52 10.18 -15.32 12.09
C VAL A 52 10.34 -15.03 10.60
N GLN A 53 10.28 -16.09 9.80
CA GLN A 53 10.43 -15.98 8.36
C GLN A 53 9.13 -15.51 7.69
N TYR A 54 9.26 -14.61 6.72
CA TYR A 54 8.20 -14.28 5.77
C TYR A 54 7.93 -15.47 4.85
N THR A 55 6.66 -15.84 4.66
CA THR A 55 6.30 -17.05 3.90
C THR A 55 5.40 -16.77 2.69
N SER A 56 4.79 -15.59 2.62
CA SER A 56 3.76 -15.30 1.61
C SER A 56 4.33 -14.80 0.29
N PHE A 57 4.84 -15.68 -0.56
CA PHE A 57 5.40 -15.24 -1.86
C PHE A 57 4.33 -14.62 -2.79
N GLY A 58 4.65 -13.46 -3.37
CA GLY A 58 3.82 -12.75 -4.36
C GLY A 58 2.69 -11.90 -3.78
N ASN A 59 2.37 -12.07 -2.50
CA ASN A 59 1.26 -11.39 -1.82
C ASN A 59 1.77 -10.46 -0.70
N CYS A 60 0.96 -9.48 -0.34
CA CYS A 60 1.23 -8.64 0.82
C CYS A 60 0.95 -9.43 2.11
N GLU A 61 1.93 -9.51 2.99
CA GLU A 61 1.79 -10.05 4.33
C GLU A 61 1.81 -8.90 5.32
N TYR A 62 0.86 -8.91 6.27
CA TYR A 62 0.70 -7.87 7.28
C TYR A 62 0.94 -8.49 8.64
N ARG A 63 1.82 -7.88 9.43
CA ARG A 63 2.15 -8.37 10.77
C ARG A 63 2.37 -7.21 11.72
N GLN A 64 2.02 -7.43 12.98
CA GLN A 64 2.40 -6.53 14.07
C GLN A 64 3.31 -7.26 15.05
N VAL A 65 4.46 -6.65 15.37
CA VAL A 65 5.42 -7.15 16.38
C VAL A 65 5.76 -5.97 17.28
N ASN A 66 5.56 -6.10 18.59
CA ASN A 66 5.87 -5.06 19.60
C ASN A 66 5.32 -3.65 19.25
N ALA A 67 4.06 -3.57 18.79
CA ALA A 67 3.41 -2.34 18.33
C ALA A 67 4.04 -1.66 17.10
N VAL A 68 4.90 -2.37 16.37
CA VAL A 68 5.41 -2.00 15.05
C VAL A 68 4.70 -2.85 14.01
N ASN A 69 4.16 -2.20 12.99
CA ASN A 69 3.47 -2.82 11.87
C ASN A 69 4.43 -3.02 10.71
N TYR A 70 4.37 -4.20 10.10
CA TYR A 70 5.20 -4.63 9.00
C TYR A 70 4.31 -5.07 7.85
N ASP A 71 4.51 -4.46 6.69
CA ASP A 71 3.82 -4.84 5.47
C ASP A 71 4.87 -5.22 4.42
N PHE A 72 4.96 -6.51 4.14
CA PHE A 72 5.99 -7.08 3.28
C PHE A 72 5.40 -7.68 2.01
N LYS A 73 6.08 -7.48 0.89
CA LYS A 73 5.80 -8.17 -0.37
C LYS A 73 7.09 -8.54 -1.07
N LEU A 74 7.31 -9.84 -1.27
CA LEU A 74 8.38 -10.37 -2.11
C LEU A 74 7.76 -10.97 -3.38
N CYS A 75 8.23 -10.56 -4.56
CA CYS A 75 7.66 -11.03 -5.82
C CYS A 75 8.72 -11.20 -6.91
N ASN A 76 8.43 -12.05 -7.90
CA ASN A 76 9.20 -12.17 -9.14
C ASN A 76 8.28 -12.39 -10.37
N SER A 77 7.00 -12.02 -10.27
CA SER A 77 6.03 -12.25 -11.35
C SER A 77 6.24 -11.33 -12.55
N SER A 78 6.79 -10.13 -12.33
CA SER A 78 7.07 -9.14 -13.37
C SER A 78 8.11 -8.12 -12.91
N SER A 79 8.70 -7.38 -13.85
CA SER A 79 9.49 -6.20 -13.51
C SER A 79 8.62 -5.20 -12.74
N TYR A 80 9.22 -4.53 -11.76
CA TYR A 80 8.58 -3.53 -10.89
C TYR A 80 7.38 -4.07 -10.10
N CYS A 81 7.31 -5.38 -9.84
CA CYS A 81 6.21 -6.00 -9.08
C CYS A 81 6.17 -5.56 -7.60
N ASN A 82 7.23 -4.94 -7.07
CA ASN A 82 7.30 -4.40 -5.70
C ASN A 82 6.58 -3.04 -5.57
N THR A 83 5.40 -2.93 -6.17
CA THR A 83 4.47 -1.83 -5.91
C THR A 83 4.01 -1.85 -4.44
N ALA A 84 3.59 -0.69 -3.94
CA ALA A 84 3.15 -0.57 -2.56
C ALA A 84 1.99 -1.50 -2.23
N CYS A 85 2.06 -2.13 -1.05
CA CYS A 85 0.94 -2.85 -0.50
C CYS A 85 -0.19 -1.88 -0.10
N PRO A 86 -1.46 -2.29 -0.26
CA PRO A 86 -2.59 -1.61 0.38
C PRO A 86 -2.34 -1.40 1.88
N LEU A 87 -2.97 -0.42 2.49
CA LEU A 87 -2.86 -0.23 3.94
C LEU A 87 -3.36 -1.48 4.68
N GLY A 88 -2.49 -2.03 5.52
CA GLY A 88 -2.81 -3.21 6.32
C GLY A 88 -3.78 -2.90 7.46
N PRO A 89 -4.34 -3.93 8.10
CA PRO A 89 -5.32 -3.79 9.18
C PRO A 89 -4.77 -3.09 10.43
N PHE A 90 -3.45 -3.00 10.56
CA PHE A 90 -2.78 -2.38 11.71
C PHE A 90 -2.34 -0.93 11.46
N SER A 91 -2.50 -0.40 10.24
CA SER A 91 -2.04 0.94 9.91
C SER A 91 -2.79 1.99 10.75
N SER A 92 -2.02 2.76 11.52
CA SER A 92 -2.49 3.86 12.36
C SER A 92 -2.44 5.20 11.63
N LEU A 93 -2.34 5.21 10.30
CA LEU A 93 -2.56 6.43 9.54
C LEU A 93 -3.99 6.86 9.85
N ILE A 94 -4.12 8.03 10.49
CA ILE A 94 -5.40 8.68 10.76
C ILE A 94 -6.24 8.49 9.51
N SER A 95 -7.30 7.68 9.63
CA SER A 95 -8.32 7.58 8.61
C SER A 95 -8.90 8.98 8.49
N SER A 96 -8.36 9.79 7.58
CA SER A 96 -9.10 10.91 7.06
C SER A 96 -10.25 10.26 6.32
N SER A 97 -11.37 10.15 7.03
CA SER A 97 -12.67 9.88 6.46
C SER A 97 -12.88 10.90 5.35
N HIS A 98 -12.47 10.55 4.13
CA HIS A 98 -13.11 11.09 2.96
C HIS A 98 -14.55 10.64 3.10
N SER A 99 -15.34 11.54 3.66
CA SER A 99 -16.78 11.54 3.61
C SER A 99 -17.10 11.37 2.13
N ALA A 100 -17.39 10.13 1.74
CA ALA A 100 -18.18 9.87 0.57
C ALA A 100 -19.52 10.51 0.87
N PHE A 101 -19.61 11.82 0.62
CA PHE A 101 -20.85 12.48 0.28
C PHE A 101 -21.33 11.74 -0.96
N PHE A 102 -22.04 10.64 -0.70
CA PHE A 102 -23.10 10.13 -1.55
C PHE A 102 -23.86 11.37 -2.01
N GLN A 103 -23.60 11.79 -3.24
CA GLN A 103 -24.47 12.69 -3.99
C GLN A 103 -25.76 11.90 -4.27
N LEU A 104 -26.50 11.63 -3.20
CA LEU A 104 -27.92 11.33 -3.24
C LEU A 104 -28.59 12.64 -3.67
N MET A 105 -28.76 12.77 -4.98
CA MET A 105 -29.96 13.21 -5.68
C MET A 105 -30.68 14.45 -5.11
N PRO A 106 -31.07 15.39 -5.99
CA PRO A 106 -32.34 15.10 -6.64
C PRO A 106 -32.31 15.27 -8.15
N LEU A 107 -32.61 14.17 -8.84
CA LEU A 107 -33.37 14.14 -10.08
C LEU A 107 -34.80 14.68 -9.84
N LEU A 108 -34.94 15.86 -9.23
CA LEU A 108 -36.21 16.54 -8.94
C LEU A 108 -36.22 17.93 -9.58
N LEU A 109 -35.51 18.08 -10.71
CA LEU A 109 -35.57 19.26 -11.57
C LEU A 109 -36.13 18.92 -12.96
N LEU A 110 -37.05 17.95 -13.03
CA LEU A 110 -37.79 17.61 -14.26
C LEU A 110 -39.29 17.92 -14.20
N LEU A 111 -39.83 18.48 -13.11
CA LEU A 111 -41.30 18.67 -12.99
C LEU A 111 -41.80 20.12 -12.81
N LEU A 112 -40.93 21.14 -12.70
CA LEU A 112 -41.38 22.53 -12.55
C LEU A 112 -41.39 23.37 -13.85
N ILE A 113 -40.82 22.87 -14.95
CA ILE A 113 -40.82 23.63 -16.22
C ILE A 113 -42.09 23.35 -17.05
N PHE A 114 -42.79 22.23 -16.83
CA PHE A 114 -43.95 21.84 -17.64
C PHE A 114 -45.34 22.15 -17.05
N SER A 115 -45.46 22.78 -15.87
CA SER A 115 -46.77 23.00 -15.22
C SER A 115 -47.22 24.46 -15.06
N ARG A 116 -46.63 25.42 -15.78
CA ARG A 116 -47.27 26.74 -15.91
C ARG A 116 -47.30 27.25 -17.35
N ARG A 117 -48.47 26.99 -17.96
CA ARG A 117 -49.27 27.90 -18.81
C ARG A 117 -48.89 27.95 -20.30
N ILE A 118 -49.75 27.61 -21.28
CA ILE A 118 -51.21 27.89 -21.45
C ILE A 118 -51.56 29.33 -21.06
#